data_AF-A0A3G6PMI6-F1
#
_entry.id   AF-A0A3G6PMI6-F1
#
_cell.length_a   1.000
_cell.length_b   1.000
_cell.length_c   1.000
_cell.angle_alpha   90.00
_cell.angle_beta   90.00
_cell.angle_gamma   90.00
#
_symmetry.space_group_name_H-M   'P 1'
#
loop_
_entity.id
_entity.type
_entity.pdbx_description
1 polymer ?
#
loop_
_entity_poly.entity_id
_entity_poly.type
_entity_poly.pdbx_seq_one_letter_code
_entity_poly.pdbx_strand_id
1 'polypeptide(L)'
;MKRQFKNWTLFFILGLITLIVGIIIAIVLMTGVSAPDALYGMFILLWMIPVVLVIVIDRILVRKFGHKAVNKIQFFILLFIAFLWVVRALVNLVQGYN
;
A
#
# COMPACT_ATOMS: atom_id res chain seq x y z
N MET A 1 -13.20 -14.06 22.67
CA MET A 1 -12.11 -13.70 21.73
C MET A 1 -12.43 -13.82 20.23
N LYS A 2 -13.63 -14.28 19.77
CA LYS A 2 -13.91 -14.55 18.34
C LYS A 2 -14.30 -13.33 17.45
N ARG A 3 -14.45 -12.11 18.00
CA ARG A 3 -14.94 -10.93 17.22
C ARG A 3 -13.84 -9.99 16.71
N GLN A 4 -12.62 -10.01 17.27
CA GLN A 4 -11.59 -9.01 16.94
C GLN A 4 -10.95 -9.21 15.56
N PHE A 5 -10.77 -10.46 15.12
CA PHE A 5 -10.22 -10.78 13.80
C PHE A 5 -11.23 -10.61 12.65
N LYS A 6 -12.52 -10.42 12.95
CA LYS A 6 -13.57 -10.28 11.94
C LYS A 6 -13.52 -8.93 11.21
N ASN A 7 -12.80 -7.93 11.76
CA ASN A 7 -12.73 -6.58 11.20
C ASN A 7 -11.40 -6.28 10.48
N TRP A 8 -10.58 -7.30 10.25
CA TRP A 8 -9.32 -7.15 9.53
C TRP A 8 -9.64 -7.11 8.03
N THR A 9 -9.25 -6.02 7.38
CA THR A 9 -9.43 -5.85 5.93
C THR A 9 -8.07 -5.94 5.24
N LEU A 10 -8.10 -6.22 3.94
CA LEU A 10 -6.90 -6.29 3.11
C LEU A 10 -6.06 -5.03 3.23
N PHE A 11 -6.67 -3.85 3.13
CA PHE A 11 -5.93 -2.58 3.18
C PHE A 11 -5.35 -2.28 4.56
N PHE A 12 -5.99 -2.75 5.64
CA PHE A 12 -5.45 -2.59 6.98
C PHE A 12 -4.20 -3.44 7.20
N ILE A 13 -4.24 -4.70 6.76
CA ILE A 13 -3.09 -5.61 6.88
C ILE A 13 -1.94 -5.11 6.00
N LEU A 14 -2.24 -4.83 4.72
CA LEU A 14 -1.24 -4.33 3.77
C LEU A 14 -0.66 -3.00 4.25
N GLY A 15 -1.49 -2.08 4.70
CA GLY A 15 -1.04 -0.79 5.23
C GLY A 15 -0.11 -0.93 6.44
N LEU A 16 -0.43 -1.82 7.39
CA LEU A 16 0.47 -2.09 8.53
C LEU A 16 1.81 -2.68 8.09
N ILE A 17 1.79 -3.64 7.16
CA ILE A 17 3.03 -4.22 6.60
C ILE A 17 3.84 -3.14 5.90
N THR A 18 3.20 -2.31 5.07
CA THR A 18 3.84 -1.19 4.38
C THR A 18 4.44 -0.18 5.35
N LEU A 19 3.79 0.11 6.47
CA LEU A 19 4.35 1.00 7.50
C LEU A 19 5.60 0.39 8.13
N ILE A 20 5.55 -0.87 8.56
CA ILE A 20 6.69 -1.52 9.21
C ILE A 20 7.88 -1.61 8.24
N VAL A 21 7.64 -2.15 7.03
CA VAL A 21 8.68 -2.31 6.01
C VAL A 21 9.21 -0.95 5.54
N GLY A 22 8.32 0.04 5.34
CA GLY A 22 8.69 1.39 4.93
C GLY A 22 9.60 2.09 5.95
N ILE A 23 9.29 1.97 7.25
CA ILE A 23 10.16 2.52 8.32
C ILE A 23 11.54 1.87 8.28
N ILE A 24 11.59 0.53 8.20
CA ILE A 24 12.87 -0.20 8.17
C ILE A 24 13.72 0.25 6.98
N ILE A 25 13.12 0.30 5.78
CA ILE A 25 13.82 0.73 4.57
C ILE A 25 14.26 2.19 4.68
N ALA A 26 13.40 3.07 5.19
CA ALA A 26 13.75 4.47 5.38
C ALA A 26 14.95 4.64 6.32
N ILE A 27 14.97 3.93 7.45
CA ILE A 27 16.10 3.96 8.39
C ILE A 27 17.38 3.52 7.67
N VAL A 28 17.35 2.38 6.99
CA VAL A 28 18.52 1.83 6.27
C VAL A 28 19.05 2.84 5.25
N LEU A 29 18.17 3.43 4.44
CA LEU A 29 18.55 4.39 3.41
C LEU A 29 19.07 5.71 3.98
N MET A 30 18.46 6.20 5.07
CA MET A 30 18.90 7.44 5.74
C MET A 30 20.24 7.28 6.47
N THR A 31 20.60 6.06 6.88
CA THR A 31 21.93 5.73 7.40
C THR A 31 22.95 5.38 6.32
N GLY A 32 22.55 5.43 5.05
CA GLY A 32 23.41 5.17 3.90
C GLY A 32 24.50 6.22 3.72
N VAL A 33 25.54 5.87 2.94
CA VAL A 33 26.73 6.71 2.72
C VAL A 33 26.46 7.80 1.67
N SER A 34 25.45 7.64 0.82
CA SER A 34 25.19 8.55 -0.29
C SER A 34 24.04 9.53 -0.01
N ALA A 35 24.18 10.77 -0.48
CA ALA A 35 23.10 11.77 -0.40
C ALA A 35 21.80 11.34 -1.11
N PRO A 36 21.85 10.64 -2.28
CA PRO A 36 20.65 10.06 -2.88
C PRO A 36 19.91 9.08 -1.98
N ASP A 37 20.62 8.20 -1.26
CA ASP A 37 19.97 7.22 -0.37
C ASP A 37 19.19 7.93 0.74
N ALA A 38 19.81 8.93 1.37
CA ALA A 38 19.16 9.73 2.40
C ALA A 38 17.89 10.42 1.88
N LEU A 39 17.94 10.95 0.65
CA LEU A 39 16.78 11.58 0.02
C LEU A 39 15.66 10.55 -0.27
N TYR A 40 15.98 9.36 -0.78
CA TYR A 40 14.98 8.30 -0.97
C TYR A 40 14.34 7.86 0.35
N GLY A 41 15.13 7.76 1.43
CA GLY A 41 14.61 7.47 2.76
C GLY A 41 13.61 8.53 3.24
N MET A 42 13.91 9.82 3.03
CA MET A 42 12.96 10.92 3.33
C MET A 42 11.67 10.82 2.52
N PHE A 43 11.76 10.52 1.21
CA PHE A 43 10.58 10.33 0.39
C PHE A 43 9.71 9.16 0.87
N ILE A 44 10.31 8.06 1.31
CA ILE A 44 9.57 6.93 1.87
C ILE A 44 8.82 7.35 3.13
N LEU A 45 9.45 8.11 4.04
CA LEU A 45 8.78 8.63 5.23
C LEU A 45 7.62 9.56 4.87
N LEU A 46 7.79 10.42 3.87
CA LEU A 46 6.71 11.29 3.39
C LEU A 46 5.54 10.49 2.80
N TRP A 47 5.84 9.40 2.08
CA TRP A 47 4.85 8.45 1.56
C TRP A 47 4.10 7.67 2.64
N MET A 48 4.61 7.60 3.88
CA MET A 48 3.85 6.99 4.96
C MET A 48 2.61 7.79 5.35
N ILE A 49 2.60 9.11 5.15
CA ILE A 49 1.45 9.97 5.44
C ILE A 49 0.20 9.51 4.67
N PRO A 50 0.22 9.40 3.32
CA PRO A 50 -0.93 8.89 2.59
C PRO A 50 -1.27 7.43 2.94
N VAL A 51 -0.29 6.58 3.30
CA VAL A 51 -0.57 5.21 3.77
C VAL A 51 -1.39 5.22 5.06
N VAL A 52 -1.03 6.06 6.04
CA VAL A 52 -1.80 6.22 7.28
C VAL A 52 -3.21 6.74 6.97
N LEU A 53 -3.35 7.71 6.05
CA LEU A 53 -4.68 8.20 5.63
C LEU A 53 -5.54 7.08 5.05
N VAL A 54 -4.99 6.23 4.19
CA VAL A 54 -5.70 5.07 3.62
C VAL A 54 -6.16 4.12 4.72
N ILE A 55 -5.32 3.83 5.71
CA ILE A 55 -5.67 2.99 6.87
C ILE A 55 -6.82 3.62 7.67
N VAL A 56 -6.74 4.92 7.98
CA VAL A 56 -7.78 5.62 8.73
C VAL A 56 -9.12 5.60 7.99
N ILE A 57 -9.11 5.90 6.68
CA ILE A 57 -10.30 5.86 5.83
C ILE A 57 -10.90 4.45 5.80
N ASP A 58 -10.07 3.42 5.62
CA ASP A 58 -10.51 2.03 5.67
C ASP A 58 -11.23 1.73 7.00
N ARG A 59 -10.67 2.12 8.16
CA ARG A 59 -11.32 1.90 9.47
C ARG A 59 -12.67 2.62 9.56
N ILE A 60 -12.79 3.83 9.01
CA ILE A 60 -14.06 4.58 8.96
C ILE A 60 -15.08 3.83 8.08
N LEU A 61 -14.68 3.37 6.90
CA LEU A 61 -15.54 2.63 5.98
C LEU A 61 -15.99 1.30 6.59
N VAL A 62 -15.10 0.57 7.26
CA VAL A 62 -15.44 -0.70 7.93
C VAL A 62 -16.45 -0.48 9.05
N ARG A 63 -16.32 0.61 9.81
CA ARG A 63 -17.31 0.98 10.85
C ARG A 63 -18.68 1.33 10.24
N LYS A 64 -18.71 1.98 9.07
CA LYS A 64 -19.95 2.42 8.42
C LYS A 64 -20.66 1.34 7.60
N PHE A 65 -19.92 0.53 6.84
CA PHE A 65 -20.45 -0.41 5.85
C PHE A 65 -20.19 -1.88 6.20
N GLY A 66 -19.39 -2.15 7.23
CA GLY A 66 -18.99 -3.49 7.65
C GLY A 66 -17.84 -4.08 6.82
N HIS A 67 -17.09 -4.99 7.45
CA HIS A 67 -15.88 -5.61 6.87
C HIS A 67 -16.14 -6.36 5.56
N LYS A 68 -17.28 -7.06 5.40
CA LYS A 68 -17.55 -7.87 4.19
C LYS A 68 -17.65 -7.02 2.92
N ALA A 69 -18.42 -5.93 2.99
CA ALA A 69 -18.63 -5.04 1.85
C ALA A 69 -17.34 -4.30 1.49
N VAL A 70 -16.65 -3.76 2.49
CA VAL A 70 -15.40 -3.04 2.30
C VAL A 70 -14.30 -3.94 1.74
N ASN A 71 -14.13 -5.16 2.27
CA ASN A 71 -13.11 -6.09 1.77
C ASN A 71 -13.39 -6.54 0.33
N LYS A 72 -14.67 -6.68 -0.06
CA LYS A 72 -15.05 -6.97 -1.45
C LYS A 72 -14.63 -5.85 -2.38
N ILE A 73 -14.89 -4.59 -2.02
CA ILE A 73 -14.50 -3.41 -2.83
C ILE A 73 -12.97 -3.31 -2.90
N GLN A 74 -12.26 -3.50 -1.79
CA GLN A 74 -10.80 -3.50 -1.76
C GLN A 74 -10.18 -4.55 -2.67
N PHE A 75 -10.78 -5.74 -2.72
CA PHE A 75 -10.35 -6.78 -3.63
C PHE A 75 -10.51 -6.36 -5.10
N PHE A 76 -11.63 -5.71 -5.47
CA PHE A 76 -11.79 -5.15 -6.82
C PHE A 76 -10.78 -4.05 -7.13
N ILE A 77 -10.45 -3.18 -6.16
CA ILE A 77 -9.41 -2.17 -6.34
C ILE A 77 -8.06 -2.84 -6.61
N LEU A 78 -7.68 -3.87 -5.84
CA LEU A 78 -6.44 -4.61 -6.06
C LEU A 78 -6.41 -5.31 -7.42
N LEU A 79 -7.52 -5.93 -7.81
CA LEU A 79 -7.64 -6.59 -9.10
C LEU A 79 -7.52 -5.57 -10.24
N PHE A 80 -8.11 -4.39 -10.09
CA PHE A 80 -7.98 -3.30 -11.06
C PHE A 80 -6.54 -2.80 -11.16
N ILE A 81 -5.83 -2.61 -10.04
CA ILE A 81 -4.41 -2.24 -10.04
C ILE A 81 -3.56 -3.32 -10.75
N ALA A 82 -3.80 -4.60 -10.42
CA ALA A 82 -3.12 -5.72 -11.08
C ALA A 82 -3.40 -5.75 -12.59
N PHE A 83 -4.65 -5.50 -12.98
CA PHE A 83 -5.05 -5.40 -14.39
C PHE A 83 -4.31 -4.26 -15.11
N LEU A 84 -4.25 -3.06 -14.52
CA LEU A 84 -3.48 -1.94 -15.08
C LEU A 84 -2.00 -2.29 -15.23
N TRP A 85 -1.45 -3.05 -14.30
CA TRP A 85 -0.06 -3.51 -14.37
C TRP A 85 0.16 -4.47 -15.55
N VAL A 86 -0.78 -5.40 -15.78
CA VAL A 86 -0.78 -6.29 -16.95
C VAL A 86 -0.91 -5.50 -18.24
N VAL A 87 -1.85 -4.56 -18.32
CA VAL A 87 -2.01 -3.68 -19.50
C VAL A 87 -0.73 -2.92 -19.79
N ARG A 88 -0.11 -2.32 -18.76
CA ARG A 88 1.18 -1.63 -18.90
C ARG A 88 2.27 -2.57 -19.40
N ALA A 89 2.37 -3.79 -18.84
CA ALA A 89 3.34 -4.78 -19.29
C ALA A 89 3.13 -5.16 -20.76
N LEU A 90 1.89 -5.38 -21.19
CA LEU A 90 1.55 -5.66 -22.59
C LEU A 90 1.87 -4.47 -23.51
N VAL A 91 1.53 -3.24 -23.10
CA VAL A 91 1.88 -2.03 -23.85
C VAL A 91 3.40 -1.91 -23.99
N ASN A 92 4.15 -2.13 -22.91
CA ASN A 92 5.62 -2.11 -22.96
C ASN A 92 6.18 -3.23 -23.87
N LEU A 93 5.55 -4.40 -23.93
CA LEU A 93 5.96 -5.47 -24.86
C LEU A 93 5.66 -5.10 -26.31
N VAL A 94 4.52 -4.45 -26.57
CA VAL A 94 4.15 -3.98 -27.91
C VAL A 94 5.01 -2.78 -28.34
N GLN A 95 5.35 -1.89 -27.41
CA GLN A 95 6.23 -0.73 -27.62
C GLN A 95 7.72 -1.10 -27.52
N GLY A 96 8.05 -2.33 -27.14
CA GLY A 96 9.39 -2.88 -26.97
C GLY A 96 10.14 -3.24 -28.27
N TYR A 97 9.83 -2.52 -29.35
CA TYR A 97 10.77 -2.16 -30.42
C TYR A 97 10.75 -0.64 -30.51
N ASN A 98 11.53 0.05 -29.66
CA ASN A 98 12.16 1.36 -29.88
C ASN A 98 13.05 1.71 -28.68
#